data_AF-A0A090RP61-F1
#
_entry.id   AF-A0A090RP61-F1
#
_cell.length_a   1.000
_cell.length_b   1.000
_cell.length_c   1.000
_cell.angle_alpha   90.00
_cell.angle_beta   90.00
_cell.angle_gamma   90.00
#
_symmetry.space_group_name_H-M   'P 1'
#
loop_
_entity.id
_entity.type
_entity.pdbx_description
1 polymer ?
#
loop_
_entity_poly.entity_id
_entity_poly.type
_entity_poly.pdbx_seq_one_letter_code
_entity_poly.pdbx_strand_id
1 'polypeptide(L)'
;MIELRKALAEIQIDKLAIVATHTDALNNLCERESMLFARAQENKPDNAPSDLLLGLFTKLNVEALSSLNAHLDQIQAMQSAIEEQVGRKHAESFKLPVVEELLLVTHIWLYVQAILGWITA
;
A
#
# COMPACT_ATOMS: atom_id res chain seq x y z
N MET A 1 6.86 1.86 21.88
CA MET A 1 5.75 1.74 20.92
C MET A 1 5.72 3.01 20.10
N ILE A 2 5.98 2.92 18.81
CA ILE A 2 5.85 4.04 17.88
C ILE A 2 4.58 3.85 17.04
N GLU A 3 3.92 4.94 16.71
CA GLU A 3 2.75 4.93 15.82
C GLU A 3 3.14 4.52 14.41
N LEU A 4 2.25 3.81 13.69
CA LEU A 4 2.51 3.33 12.33
C LEU A 4 2.95 4.46 11.38
N ARG A 5 2.22 5.59 11.39
CA ARG A 5 2.58 6.76 10.58
C ARG A 5 3.95 7.33 10.93
N LYS A 6 4.33 7.29 12.21
CA LYS A 6 5.66 7.73 12.65
C LYS A 6 6.76 6.76 12.20
N ALA A 7 6.53 5.46 12.33
CA ALA A 7 7.46 4.43 11.84
C ALA A 7 7.73 4.57 10.34
N LEU A 8 6.69 4.85 9.56
CA LEU A 8 6.78 5.11 8.12
C LEU A 8 7.57 6.40 7.81
N ALA A 9 7.34 7.46 8.58
CA ALA A 9 8.09 8.72 8.43
C ALA A 9 9.59 8.55 8.79
N GLU A 10 9.92 7.74 9.80
CA GLU A 10 11.30 7.46 10.22
C GLU A 10 12.11 6.75 9.12
N ILE A 11 11.47 5.88 8.34
CA ILE A 11 12.10 5.28 7.16
C ILE A 11 12.01 6.14 5.91
N GLN A 12 11.45 7.36 5.98
CA GLN A 12 11.40 8.34 4.89
C GLN A 12 10.55 7.91 3.69
N ILE A 13 9.39 7.25 3.91
CA ILE A 13 8.48 6.90 2.79
C ILE A 13 8.01 8.11 1.99
N ASP A 14 8.04 9.32 2.57
CA ASP A 14 7.64 10.57 1.90
C ASP A 14 8.53 10.91 0.70
N LYS A 15 9.70 10.27 0.57
CA LYS A 15 10.55 10.37 -0.64
C LYS A 15 9.97 9.63 -1.84
N LEU A 16 9.02 8.72 -1.63
CA LEU A 16 8.36 7.99 -2.71
C LEU A 16 7.30 8.88 -3.36
N ALA A 17 7.43 9.13 -4.66
CA ALA A 17 6.47 9.94 -5.41
C ALA A 17 5.02 9.42 -5.28
N ILE A 18 4.84 8.10 -5.15
CA ILE A 18 3.53 7.46 -4.96
C ILE A 18 2.84 7.90 -3.65
N VAL A 19 3.61 8.19 -2.59
CA VAL A 19 3.07 8.61 -1.29
C VAL A 19 2.48 10.02 -1.38
N ALA A 20 3.14 10.89 -2.15
CA ALA A 20 2.64 12.24 -2.41
C ALA A 20 1.35 12.24 -3.27
N THR A 21 1.17 11.25 -4.14
CA THR A 21 -0.01 11.16 -5.02
C THR A 21 -1.17 10.37 -4.42
N HIS A 22 -0.93 9.59 -3.36
CA HIS A 22 -1.91 8.69 -2.72
C HIS A 22 -2.08 8.97 -1.21
N THR A 23 -2.05 10.24 -0.80
CA THR A 23 -2.06 10.62 0.62
C THR A 23 -3.31 10.14 1.36
N ASP A 24 -4.48 10.19 0.74
CA ASP A 24 -5.73 9.71 1.34
C ASP A 24 -5.71 8.19 1.56
N ALA A 25 -5.22 7.43 0.57
CA ALA A 25 -5.04 5.99 0.71
C ALA A 25 -4.05 5.64 1.82
N LEU A 26 -2.97 6.43 1.97
CA LEU A 26 -2.01 6.26 3.07
C LEU A 26 -2.62 6.57 4.43
N ASN A 27 -3.44 7.63 4.53
CA ASN A 27 -4.17 7.97 5.76
C ASN A 27 -5.08 6.82 6.18
N ASN A 28 -5.95 6.37 5.27
CA ASN A 28 -6.88 5.28 5.52
C ASN A 28 -6.17 3.98 5.91
N LEU A 29 -5.06 3.65 5.24
CA LEU A 29 -4.23 2.49 5.58
C LEU A 29 -3.64 2.63 6.98
N CYS A 30 -3.08 3.79 7.31
CA CYS A 30 -2.51 4.03 8.64
C CYS A 30 -3.58 3.87 9.73
N GLU A 31 -4.76 4.46 9.55
CA GLU A 31 -5.87 4.34 10.51
C GLU A 31 -6.30 2.88 10.69
N ARG A 32 -6.47 2.13 9.59
CA ARG A 32 -6.89 0.73 9.60
C ARG A 32 -5.88 -0.19 10.27
N GLU A 33 -4.59 0.00 10.00
CA GLU A 33 -3.54 -0.95 10.37
C GLU A 33 -2.76 -0.57 11.65
N SER A 34 -3.00 0.62 12.22
CA SER A 34 -2.30 1.09 13.42
C SER A 34 -2.41 0.11 14.59
N MET A 35 -3.60 -0.44 14.84
CA MET A 35 -3.80 -1.39 15.94
C MET A 35 -3.06 -2.71 15.71
N LEU A 36 -2.99 -3.19 14.46
CA LEU A 36 -2.25 -4.40 14.12
C LEU A 36 -0.74 -4.18 14.31
N PHE A 37 -0.24 -3.03 13.87
CA PHE A 37 1.16 -2.66 14.05
C PHE A 37 1.55 -2.50 15.52
N ALA A 38 0.67 -1.90 16.34
CA ALA A 38 0.88 -1.82 17.78
C ALA A 38 0.99 -3.23 18.40
N ARG A 39 0.02 -4.12 18.12
CA ARG A 39 0.08 -5.51 18.60
C ARG A 39 1.34 -6.26 18.13
N ALA A 40 1.82 -5.99 16.92
CA ALA A 40 3.06 -6.59 16.43
C ALA A 40 4.29 -6.16 17.25
N GLN A 41 4.36 -4.89 17.66
CA GLN A 41 5.41 -4.38 18.54
C GLN A 41 5.31 -4.98 19.96
N GLU A 42 4.11 -5.15 20.50
CA GLU A 42 3.90 -5.80 21.81
C GLU A 42 4.33 -7.27 21.80
N ASN A 43 3.99 -8.00 20.74
CA ASN A 43 4.29 -9.43 20.63
C ASN A 43 5.75 -9.71 20.28
N LYS A 44 6.45 -8.74 19.68
CA LYS A 44 7.85 -8.85 19.23
C LYS A 44 8.64 -7.59 19.60
N PRO A 45 8.83 -7.31 20.90
CA PRO A 45 9.43 -6.06 21.37
C PRO A 45 10.91 -5.91 20.98
N ASP A 46 11.60 -7.03 20.74
CA ASP A 46 13.01 -7.05 20.35
C ASP A 46 13.23 -6.78 18.85
N ASN A 47 12.17 -6.79 18.03
CA ASN A 47 12.26 -6.52 16.60
C ASN A 47 12.32 -5.01 16.33
N ALA A 48 13.14 -4.60 15.37
CA ALA A 48 13.12 -3.22 14.92
C ALA A 48 11.77 -2.88 14.26
N PRO A 49 11.27 -1.63 14.39
CA PRO A 49 10.02 -1.24 13.74
C PRO A 49 10.03 -1.48 12.22
N SER A 50 11.17 -1.34 11.55
CA SER A 50 11.34 -1.64 10.12
C SER A 50 11.06 -3.11 9.77
N ASP A 51 11.44 -4.05 10.64
CA ASP A 51 11.16 -5.48 10.44
C ASP A 51 9.68 -5.79 10.59
N LEU A 52 9.03 -5.10 11.54
CA LEU A 52 7.58 -5.20 11.75
C LEU A 52 6.81 -4.55 10.60
N LEU A 53 7.30 -3.45 10.04
CA LEU A 53 6.78 -2.84 8.82
C LEU A 53 6.90 -3.81 7.64
N LEU A 54 8.03 -4.50 7.47
CA LEU A 54 8.16 -5.51 6.41
C LEU A 54 7.09 -6.59 6.54
N GLY A 55 6.88 -7.13 7.74
CA GLY A 55 5.84 -8.11 8.00
C GLY A 55 4.44 -7.60 7.68
N LEU A 56 4.11 -6.38 8.12
CA LEU A 56 2.83 -5.73 7.85
C LEU A 56 2.61 -5.53 6.35
N PHE A 57 3.57 -4.94 5.64
CA PHE A 57 3.44 -4.63 4.22
C PHE A 57 3.48 -5.88 3.34
N THR A 58 4.13 -6.96 3.78
CA THR A 58 4.05 -8.26 3.11
C THR A 58 2.63 -8.81 3.17
N LYS A 59 1.99 -8.79 4.37
CA LYS A 59 0.59 -9.19 4.52
C LYS A 59 -0.34 -8.33 3.65
N LEU A 60 -0.21 -7.01 3.73
CA LEU A 60 -1.05 -6.09 2.97
C LEU A 60 -0.89 -6.26 1.46
N ASN A 61 0.32 -6.52 0.97
CA ASN A 61 0.56 -6.74 -0.45
C ASN A 61 -0.14 -8.02 -0.94
N VAL A 62 -0.06 -9.11 -0.18
CA VAL A 62 -0.76 -10.37 -0.48
C VAL A 62 -2.28 -10.16 -0.47
N GLU A 63 -2.82 -9.44 0.52
CA GLU A 63 -4.24 -9.15 0.62
C GLU A 63 -4.74 -8.28 -0.55
N ALA A 64 -4.00 -7.22 -0.90
CA ALA A 64 -4.33 -6.34 -2.02
C ALA A 64 -4.28 -7.07 -3.37
N LEU A 65 -3.26 -7.91 -3.59
CA LEU A 65 -3.17 -8.75 -4.80
C LEU A 65 -4.31 -9.76 -4.87
N SER A 66 -4.63 -10.41 -3.76
CA SER A 66 -5.74 -11.36 -3.71
C SER A 66 -7.08 -10.69 -3.98
N SER A 67 -7.30 -9.48 -3.45
CA SER A 67 -8.51 -8.70 -3.70
C SER A 67 -8.61 -8.28 -5.17
N LEU A 68 -7.53 -7.75 -5.75
CA LEU A 68 -7.53 -7.37 -7.17
C LEU A 68 -7.83 -8.58 -8.06
N ASN A 69 -7.17 -9.72 -7.82
CA ASN A 69 -7.37 -10.93 -8.61
C ASN A 69 -8.81 -11.46 -8.50
N ALA A 70 -9.45 -11.36 -7.33
CA ALA A 70 -10.83 -11.78 -7.14
C ALA A 70 -11.84 -10.91 -7.93
N HIS A 71 -11.47 -9.67 -8.25
CA HIS A 71 -12.34 -8.69 -8.90
C HIS A 71 -11.86 -8.28 -10.30
N LEU A 72 -10.83 -8.94 -10.85
CA LEU A 72 -10.15 -8.52 -12.08
C LEU A 72 -11.12 -8.41 -13.26
N ASP A 73 -11.95 -9.44 -13.47
CA ASP A 73 -12.91 -9.47 -14.58
C ASP A 73 -13.95 -8.35 -14.46
N GLN A 74 -14.40 -8.05 -13.23
CA GLN A 74 -15.37 -6.99 -12.96
C GLN A 74 -14.75 -5.61 -13.21
N ILE A 75 -13.49 -5.42 -12.81
CA ILE A 75 -12.74 -4.20 -13.04
C ILE A 75 -12.53 -3.96 -14.54
N GLN A 76 -12.16 -4.99 -15.30
CA GLN A 76 -11.99 -4.89 -16.75
C GLN A 76 -13.31 -4.56 -17.45
N ALA A 77 -14.42 -5.18 -17.04
CA ALA A 77 -15.74 -4.89 -17.58
C ALA A 77 -16.16 -3.43 -17.28
N MET A 78 -15.91 -2.96 -16.06
CA MET A 78 -16.19 -1.57 -15.68
C MET A 78 -15.35 -0.57 -16.47
N GLN A 79 -14.05 -0.82 -16.61
CA GLN A 79 -13.16 0.04 -17.39
C GLN A 79 -13.61 0.11 -18.85
N SER A 80 -13.98 -1.02 -19.45
CA SER A 80 -14.50 -1.07 -20.82
C SER A 80 -15.79 -0.25 -20.99
N ALA A 81 -16.74 -0.37 -20.04
CA ALA A 81 -17.99 0.39 -20.08
C ALA A 81 -17.75 1.91 -19.93
N ILE A 82 -16.81 2.31 -19.07
CA ILE A 82 -16.42 3.72 -18.91
C ILE A 82 -15.77 4.24 -20.20
N GLU A 83 -14.83 3.49 -20.78
CA GLU A 83 -14.19 3.87 -22.05
C GLU A 83 -15.19 4.05 -23.19
N GLU A 84 -16.20 3.18 -23.27
CA GLU A 84 -17.28 3.27 -24.26
C GLU A 84 -18.15 4.52 -24.06
N GLN A 85 -18.40 4.91 -22.80
CA GLN A 85 -19.35 5.97 -22.48
C GLN A 85 -18.75 7.39 -22.47
N VAL A 86 -17.51 7.56 -21.97
CA VAL A 86 -16.86 8.88 -21.83
C VAL A 86 -15.64 9.06 -22.73
N GLY A 87 -15.27 8.02 -23.50
CA GLY A 87 -14.08 8.00 -24.34
C GLY A 87 -12.78 7.85 -23.54
N ARG A 88 -11.75 7.28 -24.18
CA ARG A 88 -10.46 6.96 -23.54
C ARG A 88 -9.83 8.13 -22.78
N LYS A 89 -9.95 9.35 -23.31
CA LYS A 89 -9.33 10.56 -22.73
C LYS A 89 -9.89 10.92 -21.34
N HIS A 90 -11.07 10.44 -20.97
CA HIS A 90 -11.67 10.72 -19.65
C HIS A 90 -11.70 9.48 -18.75
N ALA A 91 -11.62 8.28 -19.34
CA ALA A 91 -11.48 7.03 -18.60
C ALA A 91 -10.19 6.96 -17.77
N GLU A 92 -9.08 7.53 -18.25
CA GLU A 92 -7.80 7.59 -17.52
C GLU A 92 -7.86 8.39 -16.21
N SER A 93 -8.88 9.24 -16.02
CA SER A 93 -9.10 9.97 -14.76
C SER A 93 -9.83 9.14 -13.71
N PHE A 94 -10.35 7.96 -14.08
CA PHE A 94 -11.08 7.10 -13.18
C PHE A 94 -10.11 6.31 -12.29
N LYS A 95 -10.12 6.64 -11.00
CA LYS A 95 -9.31 5.96 -10.00
C LYS A 95 -10.08 4.81 -9.38
N LEU A 96 -9.46 3.65 -9.35
CA LEU A 96 -10.00 2.46 -8.70
C LEU A 96 -9.36 2.28 -7.33
N PRO A 97 -10.11 2.40 -6.21
CA PRO A 97 -9.53 2.35 -4.86
C PRO A 97 -8.66 1.11 -4.62
N VAL A 98 -9.08 -0.06 -5.12
CA VAL A 98 -8.31 -1.32 -5.00
C VAL A 98 -6.98 -1.29 -5.76
N VAL A 99 -6.93 -0.61 -6.90
CA VAL A 99 -5.70 -0.44 -7.70
C VAL A 99 -4.78 0.59 -7.04
N GLU A 100 -5.34 1.72 -6.59
CA GLU A 100 -4.61 2.77 -5.87
C GLU A 100 -3.98 2.21 -4.58
N GLU A 101 -4.71 1.38 -3.83
CA GLU A 101 -4.20 0.73 -2.63
C GLU A 101 -3.11 -0.29 -2.95
N LEU A 102 -3.30 -1.15 -3.97
CA LEU A 102 -2.26 -2.09 -4.39
C LEU A 102 -0.98 -1.36 -4.81
N LEU A 103 -1.09 -0.29 -5.59
CA LEU A 103 0.06 0.51 -6.01
C LEU A 103 0.80 1.08 -4.81
N LEU A 104 0.10 1.75 -3.88
CA LEU A 104 0.70 2.33 -2.69
C LEU A 104 1.39 1.27 -1.83
N VAL A 105 0.69 0.18 -1.51
CA VAL A 105 1.21 -0.91 -0.67
C VAL A 105 2.43 -1.57 -1.30
N THR A 106 2.39 -1.85 -2.61
CA THR A 106 3.51 -2.48 -3.32
C THR A 106 4.77 -1.63 -3.28
N HIS A 107 4.64 -0.32 -3.52
CA HIS A 107 5.80 0.58 -3.52
C HIS A 107 6.42 0.72 -2.13
N ILE A 108 5.60 0.85 -1.08
CA ILE A 108 6.12 0.91 0.29
C ILE A 108 6.76 -0.42 0.68
N TRP A 109 6.14 -1.54 0.31
CA TRP A 109 6.68 -2.88 0.57
C TRP A 109 8.08 -3.07 -0.06
N LEU A 110 8.21 -2.78 -1.36
CA LEU A 110 9.49 -2.85 -2.07
C LEU A 110 10.54 -1.91 -1.46
N TYR A 111 10.12 -0.72 -1.05
CA TYR A 111 11.00 0.25 -0.40
C TYR A 111 11.54 -0.25 0.95
N VAL A 112 10.67 -0.82 1.78
CA VAL A 112 11.07 -1.42 3.06
C VAL A 112 12.04 -2.59 2.83
N GLN A 113 11.78 -3.44 1.83
CA GLN A 113 12.69 -4.52 1.44
C GLN A 113 14.06 -4.00 0.99
N ALA A 114 14.12 -2.93 0.20
CA ALA A 114 15.36 -2.32 -0.25
C ALA A 114 16.19 -1.76 0.92
N ILE A 115 15.56 -1.06 1.87
CA ILE A 115 16.27 -0.54 3.06
C ILE A 115 16.86 -1.67 3.91
N LEU A 116 16.14 -2.79 4.04
CA LEU A 116 16.62 -3.95 4.79
C LEU A 116 17.67 -4.77 4.03
N GLY A 117 18.00 -4.41 2.78
CA GLY A 117 19.01 -5.08 1.96
C GLY A 117 18.52 -6.36 1.26
N TRP A 118 17.21 -6.59 1.18
CA TRP A 118 16.63 -7.79 0.54
C TRP A 118 16.59 -7.68 -0.98
N ILE A 119 16.61 -6.45 -1.49
CA ILE A 119 16.70 -6.14 -2.92
C ILE A 119 17.92 -5.22 -3.07
N THR A 120 19.04 -5.79 -3.54
CA THR A 120 20.16 -5.02 -4.06
C THR A 120 19.90 -4.76 -5.55
N ALA A 121 19.91 -3.49 -5.94
CA ALA A 121 19.98 -3.11 -7.36
C ALA A 121 21.29 -3.61 -7.99
#